data_AF-A0AA38L917-F1
#
_entry.id   AF-A0AA38L917-F1
#
_cell.length_a   1.000
_cell.length_b   1.000
_cell.length_c   1.000
_cell.angle_alpha   90.00
_cell.angle_beta   90.00
_cell.angle_gamma   90.00
#
_symmetry.space_group_name_H-M   'P 1'
#
loop_
_entity.id
_entity.type
_entity.pdbx_description
1 polymer ?
#
loop_
_entity_poly.entity_id
_entity_poly.type
_entity_poly.pdbx_seq_one_letter_code
_entity_poly.pdbx_strand_id
1 'polypeptide(L)'
;MCISPNRAVLGGQGIAKLDGDIDSQPSIKEDYSWTGLAFSSKHVPRFIHFTLDFIPPIIVPSKEIDVTVTNSVVVKPASETPEHQLWVSSLDLFDQRHTVTAYIYRPKSITHSHSNVCVLQILRDALSKALVYFYPLAGRLIFDATGRIAVDCNGDGALFVEAVTDSQIDDLKDFCLPSQLEPLVPDVKYSNGVTTIIPLIVQVTRFKCGGISIGLSISHILTDGMSALHFAKTWCDIARGSDVHVPPVIDRSPLRGRNPPQVRFSHVEYEPSPSLVDREENGSKVAFRRFTLSKEQVNSLKEKAQDKLTQKPYTTFEALAAHVWKCSCSARNLSEKQRSKVYIPVDGRDRLVPPLRSAYFGNARFMATPIDYSGNIVSKPVSYTADNIHEEINRMNGEYLRSTLDYLELNP
;
A
#
# COMPACT_ATOMS: atom_id res chain seq x y z
N MET A 1 -4.29 -6.80 -4.47
CA MET A 1 -2.88 -6.36 -4.58
C MET A 1 -2.41 -6.82 -5.94
N CYS A 2 -2.18 -5.90 -6.88
CA CYS A 2 -1.86 -6.29 -8.26
C CYS A 2 -0.40 -6.75 -8.39
N ILE A 3 -0.23 -7.86 -9.10
CA ILE A 3 1.00 -8.21 -9.83
C ILE A 3 0.67 -7.93 -11.30
N SER A 4 1.56 -7.28 -12.03
CA SER A 4 1.45 -7.04 -13.48
C SER A 4 2.87 -7.06 -14.07
N PRO A 5 3.08 -7.60 -15.29
CA PRO A 5 4.40 -8.09 -15.69
C PRO A 5 5.29 -7.06 -16.41
N ASN A 6 6.59 -7.40 -16.45
CA ASN A 6 7.69 -6.64 -17.04
C ASN A 6 7.45 -6.13 -18.47
N ARG A 7 8.06 -4.97 -18.79
CA ARG A 7 8.47 -4.67 -20.18
C ARG A 7 9.79 -3.90 -20.25
N ALA A 8 10.50 -4.10 -21.36
CA ALA A 8 11.93 -3.86 -21.48
C ALA A 8 12.32 -2.45 -21.99
N VAL A 9 13.62 -2.18 -21.84
CA VAL A 9 14.34 -0.91 -22.06
C VAL A 9 14.52 -0.56 -23.55
N LEU A 10 14.40 0.73 -23.90
CA LEU A 10 15.15 1.39 -24.99
C LEU A 10 15.55 2.82 -24.55
N GLY A 11 16.78 3.25 -24.85
CA GLY A 11 17.27 4.63 -24.62
C GLY A 11 17.00 5.56 -25.82
N GLY A 12 17.37 6.84 -25.82
CA GLY A 12 18.01 7.66 -24.79
C GLY A 12 18.39 9.06 -25.32
N GLN A 13 18.98 9.90 -24.45
CA GLN A 13 19.64 11.22 -24.71
C GLN A 13 18.79 12.44 -25.17
N GLY A 14 19.12 13.61 -24.60
CA GLY A 14 18.65 14.95 -25.00
C GLY A 14 18.76 15.98 -23.86
N ILE A 15 19.56 17.04 -24.03
CA ILE A 15 19.95 18.01 -22.96
C ILE A 15 19.53 19.43 -23.33
N ALA A 16 19.01 20.23 -22.38
CA ALA A 16 19.18 21.70 -22.34
C ALA A 16 18.82 22.29 -20.96
N LYS A 17 19.58 23.31 -20.52
CA LYS A 17 19.34 24.15 -19.32
C LYS A 17 18.53 25.42 -19.68
N LEU A 18 18.03 26.15 -18.67
CA LEU A 18 18.37 27.58 -18.45
C LEU A 18 17.88 28.08 -17.07
N ASP A 19 18.52 29.14 -16.56
CA ASP A 19 18.50 29.60 -15.15
C ASP A 19 17.53 30.78 -14.89
N GLY A 20 17.27 31.16 -13.61
CA GLY A 20 16.52 32.39 -13.29
C GLY A 20 16.09 32.62 -11.81
N ASP A 21 16.77 33.54 -11.12
CA ASP A 21 16.50 34.04 -9.75
C ASP A 21 15.51 35.25 -9.72
N ILE A 22 15.09 35.91 -8.61
CA ILE A 22 15.55 35.97 -7.21
C ILE A 22 14.41 36.38 -6.20
N ASP A 23 14.75 36.52 -4.92
CA ASP A 23 14.04 37.06 -3.72
C ASP A 23 12.81 38.00 -3.90
N SER A 24 11.79 38.02 -3.01
CA SER A 24 11.89 38.53 -1.62
C SER A 24 10.54 38.49 -0.85
N GLN A 25 10.56 38.46 0.50
CA GLN A 25 9.37 38.57 1.38
C GLN A 25 9.15 40.03 1.88
N PRO A 26 7.99 40.35 2.52
CA PRO A 26 7.93 40.25 3.99
C PRO A 26 6.60 39.74 4.59
N SER A 27 6.64 39.50 5.91
CA SER A 27 5.65 38.83 6.76
C SER A 27 4.50 39.69 7.29
N ILE A 28 3.33 39.09 7.54
CA ILE A 28 2.39 39.46 8.62
C ILE A 28 1.89 38.18 9.32
N LYS A 29 1.87 38.17 10.66
CA LYS A 29 1.27 37.12 11.51
C LYS A 29 -0.21 37.40 11.72
N GLU A 30 -1.05 36.38 11.88
CA GLU A 30 -2.11 36.33 12.92
C GLU A 30 -2.75 34.95 13.05
N ASP A 31 -3.45 34.73 14.17
CA ASP A 31 -3.78 33.41 14.73
C ASP A 31 -5.01 32.73 14.08
N TYR A 32 -5.01 31.39 14.05
CA TYR A 32 -6.15 30.59 13.60
C TYR A 32 -6.50 29.44 14.55
N SER A 33 -7.71 29.48 15.09
CA SER A 33 -8.33 28.36 15.81
C SER A 33 -8.91 27.32 14.84
N TRP A 34 -8.42 26.09 14.86
CA TRP A 34 -8.91 25.00 14.00
C TRP A 34 -9.96 24.12 14.69
N THR A 35 -11.24 24.36 14.45
CA THR A 35 -12.29 23.37 14.73
C THR A 35 -12.36 22.33 13.60
N GLY A 36 -11.46 21.35 13.65
CA GLY A 36 -11.40 20.22 12.72
C GLY A 36 -12.08 18.96 13.27
N LEU A 37 -12.90 18.31 12.43
CA LEU A 37 -13.56 17.03 12.71
C LEU A 37 -12.61 16.02 13.39
N ALA A 38 -12.99 15.56 14.58
CA ALA A 38 -12.22 14.59 15.34
C ALA A 38 -12.12 13.25 14.60
N PHE A 39 -10.89 12.81 14.31
CA PHE A 39 -10.61 11.44 13.92
C PHE A 39 -10.84 10.52 15.13
N SER A 40 -12.10 10.11 15.33
CA SER A 40 -12.47 9.10 16.30
C SER A 40 -11.77 7.78 15.98
N SER A 41 -11.10 7.20 16.98
CA SER A 41 -10.20 6.04 16.89
C SER A 41 -10.84 4.70 16.48
N LYS A 42 -12.05 4.72 15.91
CA LYS A 42 -12.88 3.52 15.68
C LYS A 42 -13.16 3.16 14.21
N HIS A 43 -12.76 3.99 13.24
CA HIS A 43 -13.09 3.77 11.82
C HIS A 43 -11.90 4.01 10.88
N VAL A 44 -11.07 2.99 10.70
CA VAL A 44 -10.21 2.86 9.50
C VAL A 44 -11.14 2.53 8.30
N PRO A 45 -11.03 3.23 7.15
CA PRO A 45 -11.83 2.90 5.98
C PRO A 45 -11.46 1.51 5.45
N ARG A 46 -12.42 0.58 5.50
CA ARG A 46 -12.25 -0.82 5.09
C ARG A 46 -12.39 -0.97 3.57
N PHE A 47 -11.33 -0.68 2.84
CA PHE A 47 -11.25 -1.02 1.42
C PHE A 47 -10.83 -2.49 1.27
N ILE A 48 -11.65 -3.28 0.56
CA ILE A 48 -11.28 -4.64 0.15
C ILE A 48 -11.01 -4.60 -1.35
N HIS A 49 -9.76 -4.87 -1.75
CA HIS A 49 -9.32 -4.78 -3.14
C HIS A 49 -9.05 -6.17 -3.72
N PHE A 50 -9.96 -6.65 -4.56
CA PHE A 50 -9.79 -7.86 -5.37
C PHE A 50 -9.39 -7.50 -6.79
N THR A 51 -8.37 -8.17 -7.31
CA THR A 51 -7.95 -8.05 -8.71
C THR A 51 -8.67 -9.13 -9.51
N LEU A 52 -9.57 -8.72 -10.39
CA LEU A 52 -10.38 -9.60 -11.25
C LEU A 52 -10.09 -9.29 -12.70
N ASP A 53 -9.56 -10.26 -13.44
CA ASP A 53 -9.35 -10.11 -14.88
C ASP A 53 -10.70 -10.28 -15.58
N PHE A 54 -11.17 -9.21 -16.20
CA PHE A 54 -12.46 -9.14 -16.89
C PHE A 54 -12.30 -8.90 -18.39
N ILE A 55 -13.34 -9.33 -19.11
CA ILE A 55 -13.64 -9.06 -20.52
C ILE A 55 -13.45 -7.55 -20.85
N PRO A 56 -12.91 -7.19 -22.04
CA PRO A 56 -12.58 -5.81 -22.37
C PRO A 56 -13.78 -4.86 -22.26
N PRO A 57 -13.65 -3.75 -21.50
CA PRO A 57 -14.69 -2.73 -21.39
C PRO A 57 -14.67 -1.79 -22.59
N ILE A 58 -15.80 -1.10 -22.78
CA ILE A 58 -15.86 0.14 -23.56
C ILE A 58 -14.83 1.12 -22.96
N ILE A 59 -13.86 1.53 -23.79
CA ILE A 59 -12.91 2.59 -23.48
C ILE A 59 -13.69 3.91 -23.49
N VAL A 60 -14.03 4.42 -22.31
CA VAL A 60 -14.50 5.79 -22.18
C VAL A 60 -13.25 6.68 -22.14
N PRO A 61 -13.04 7.58 -23.10
CA PRO A 61 -11.90 8.48 -23.06
C PRO A 61 -12.02 9.40 -21.84
N SER A 62 -11.17 9.16 -20.83
CA SER A 62 -10.91 10.11 -19.76
C SER A 62 -9.87 11.12 -20.24
N LYS A 63 -10.11 12.41 -19.97
CA LYS A 63 -9.08 13.45 -20.10
C LYS A 63 -7.86 13.01 -19.27
N GLU A 64 -6.72 12.86 -19.92
CA GLU A 64 -5.45 12.59 -19.23
C GLU A 64 -5.08 13.81 -18.39
N ILE A 65 -4.56 13.56 -17.18
CA ILE A 65 -4.19 14.63 -16.25
C ILE A 65 -2.70 14.88 -16.44
N ASP A 66 -2.39 15.93 -17.20
CA ASP A 66 -1.03 16.41 -17.35
C ASP A 66 -0.56 17.08 -16.04
N VAL A 67 0.65 16.75 -15.61
CA VAL A 67 1.23 17.15 -14.33
C VAL A 67 2.64 17.66 -14.56
N THR A 68 2.85 18.95 -14.33
CA THR A 68 4.17 19.59 -14.41
C THR A 68 4.83 19.60 -13.05
N VAL A 69 5.98 18.95 -12.92
CA VAL A 69 6.86 19.08 -11.74
C VAL A 69 7.48 20.48 -11.75
N THR A 70 7.29 21.21 -10.65
CA THR A 70 7.80 22.58 -10.47
C THR A 70 9.06 22.65 -9.60
N ASN A 71 9.27 21.66 -8.72
CA ASN A 71 10.39 21.63 -7.79
C ASN A 71 10.58 20.21 -7.22
N SER A 72 11.79 19.87 -6.79
CA SER A 72 12.10 18.64 -6.07
C SER A 72 13.20 18.90 -5.04
N VAL A 73 12.95 18.56 -3.78
CA VAL A 73 13.89 18.76 -2.67
C VAL A 73 14.02 17.48 -1.85
N VAL A 74 15.20 17.22 -1.29
CA VAL A 74 15.40 16.14 -0.32
C VAL A 74 15.15 16.68 1.09
N VAL A 75 14.18 16.10 1.78
CA VAL A 75 13.79 16.47 3.15
C VAL A 75 14.49 15.52 4.13
N LYS A 76 15.50 16.04 4.84
CA LYS A 76 16.21 15.33 5.90
C LYS A 76 15.42 15.32 7.22
N PRO A 77 15.71 14.39 8.15
CA PRO A 77 15.20 14.45 9.52
C PRO A 77 15.50 15.80 10.20
N ALA A 78 14.60 16.26 11.08
CA ALA A 78 14.73 17.55 11.77
C ALA A 78 15.81 17.59 12.87
N SER A 79 16.37 16.44 13.22
CA SER A 79 17.46 16.24 14.18
C SER A 79 18.28 15.03 13.77
N GLU A 80 19.43 14.81 14.40
CA GLU A 80 20.20 13.57 14.26
C GLU A 80 19.33 12.33 14.55
N THR A 81 19.61 11.24 13.83
CA THR A 81 18.90 9.95 13.90
C THR A 81 19.91 8.81 13.99
N PRO A 82 19.56 7.63 14.54
CA PRO A 82 20.53 6.55 14.74
C PRO A 82 21.12 6.02 13.42
N GLU A 83 22.40 6.29 13.17
CA GLU A 83 23.14 5.77 12.01
C GLU A 83 23.53 4.30 12.20
N HIS A 84 22.99 3.43 11.35
CA HIS A 84 23.29 1.99 11.31
C HIS A 84 22.68 1.33 10.07
N GLN A 85 23.05 0.08 9.79
CA GLN A 85 22.33 -0.77 8.85
C GLN A 85 21.20 -1.52 9.57
N LEU A 86 19.96 -1.24 9.19
CA LEU A 86 18.78 -1.95 9.66
C LEU A 86 18.59 -3.22 8.83
N TRP A 87 18.68 -4.38 9.50
CA TRP A 87 18.35 -5.68 8.93
C TRP A 87 16.85 -5.79 8.64
N VAL A 88 16.50 -6.30 7.46
CA VAL A 88 15.11 -6.56 7.04
C VAL A 88 14.81 -8.06 7.06
N SER A 89 13.62 -8.41 7.53
CA SER A 89 13.17 -9.80 7.63
C SER A 89 12.87 -10.40 6.27
N SER A 90 12.89 -11.73 6.17
CA SER A 90 12.53 -12.41 4.91
C SER A 90 11.07 -12.18 4.52
N LEU A 91 10.21 -11.79 5.48
CA LEU A 91 8.84 -11.32 5.23
C LEU A 91 8.81 -9.92 4.59
N ASP A 92 9.77 -9.04 4.91
CA ASP A 92 9.93 -7.73 4.28
C ASP A 92 10.39 -7.86 2.82
N LEU A 93 11.17 -8.89 2.49
CA LEU A 93 11.70 -9.14 1.14
C LEU A 93 10.68 -9.70 0.14
N PHE A 94 9.47 -10.07 0.59
CA PHE A 94 8.44 -10.66 -0.27
C PHE A 94 7.81 -9.66 -1.26
N ASP A 95 7.79 -8.36 -0.94
CA ASP A 95 7.37 -7.31 -1.88
C ASP A 95 8.39 -6.17 -1.87
N GLN A 96 9.28 -6.17 -2.86
CA GLN A 96 10.41 -5.24 -2.94
C GLN A 96 10.07 -3.92 -3.65
N ARG A 97 8.79 -3.74 -4.03
CA ARG A 97 8.30 -2.56 -4.73
C ARG A 97 7.94 -1.45 -3.75
N HIS A 98 7.71 -0.25 -4.28
CA HIS A 98 7.05 0.82 -3.54
C HIS A 98 5.53 0.65 -3.63
N THR A 99 4.87 0.73 -2.48
CA THR A 99 3.42 0.89 -2.39
C THR A 99 3.08 2.33 -2.69
N VAL A 100 2.19 2.52 -3.66
CA VAL A 100 1.77 3.84 -4.12
C VAL A 100 0.35 4.13 -3.65
N THR A 101 0.14 5.31 -3.07
CA THR A 101 -1.16 5.78 -2.59
C THR A 101 -1.35 7.27 -2.94
N ALA A 102 -2.60 7.68 -3.20
CA ALA A 102 -2.94 9.06 -3.50
C ALA A 102 -4.06 9.55 -2.56
N TYR A 103 -3.83 10.67 -1.90
CA TYR A 103 -4.78 11.34 -1.00
C TYR A 103 -5.27 12.62 -1.68
N ILE A 104 -6.57 12.72 -1.96
CA ILE A 104 -7.15 13.83 -2.72
C ILE A 104 -7.94 14.76 -1.78
N TYR A 105 -7.61 16.05 -1.79
CA TYR A 105 -8.19 17.08 -0.93
C TYR A 105 -8.87 18.17 -1.76
N ARG A 106 -10.20 18.25 -1.68
CA ARG A 106 -10.97 19.35 -2.27
C ARG A 106 -10.74 20.66 -1.50
N PRO A 107 -10.76 21.82 -2.17
CA PRO A 107 -10.67 23.13 -1.52
C PRO A 107 -11.88 23.33 -0.57
N LYS A 108 -11.66 23.95 0.59
CA LYS A 108 -12.74 24.26 1.55
C LYS A 108 -13.62 25.44 1.12
N SER A 109 -13.05 26.39 0.38
CA SER A 109 -13.75 27.49 -0.30
C SER A 109 -12.88 27.99 -1.45
N ILE A 110 -13.51 28.53 -2.49
CA ILE A 110 -12.84 29.26 -3.59
C ILE A 110 -12.27 30.60 -3.08
N THR A 111 -12.77 31.13 -1.97
CA THR A 111 -12.49 32.49 -1.49
C THR A 111 -11.35 32.62 -0.47
N HIS A 112 -10.85 31.51 0.10
CA HIS A 112 -9.77 31.58 1.11
C HIS A 112 -8.40 31.36 0.48
N SER A 113 -7.81 32.45 0.00
CA SER A 113 -6.43 32.55 -0.45
C SER A 113 -5.42 32.50 0.72
N HIS A 114 -5.43 31.42 1.49
CA HIS A 114 -4.21 31.06 2.22
C HIS A 114 -3.11 30.81 1.18
N SER A 115 -1.94 31.42 1.34
CA SER A 115 -0.87 31.29 0.35
C SER A 115 -0.46 29.83 0.22
N ASN A 116 -0.50 29.28 -1.01
CA ASN A 116 -0.21 27.85 -1.24
C ASN A 116 1.22 27.45 -0.82
N VAL A 117 2.14 28.44 -0.77
CA VAL A 117 3.49 28.33 -0.19
C VAL A 117 3.45 27.83 1.26
N CYS A 118 2.48 28.31 2.06
CA CYS A 118 2.31 27.91 3.45
C CYS A 118 2.03 26.41 3.59
N VAL A 119 1.17 25.83 2.74
CA VAL A 119 0.82 24.40 2.81
C VAL A 119 2.02 23.51 2.49
N LEU A 120 2.80 23.88 1.46
CA LEU A 120 3.99 23.12 1.05
C LEU A 120 5.06 23.16 2.15
N GLN A 121 5.28 24.32 2.75
CA GLN A 121 6.21 24.50 3.86
C GLN A 121 5.77 23.68 5.08
N ILE A 122 4.49 23.75 5.48
CA ILE A 122 3.93 22.94 6.58
C ILE A 122 4.15 21.44 6.33
N LEU A 123 3.88 20.96 5.11
CA LEU A 123 4.07 19.54 4.76
C LEU A 123 5.54 19.11 4.80
N ARG A 124 6.47 19.96 4.34
CA ARG A 124 7.92 19.73 4.41
C ARG A 124 8.45 19.72 5.84
N ASP A 125 8.10 20.71 6.64
CA ASP A 125 8.54 20.83 8.03
C ASP A 125 7.97 19.68 8.88
N ALA A 126 6.72 19.29 8.63
CA ALA A 126 6.12 18.13 9.27
C ALA A 126 6.77 16.82 8.81
N LEU A 127 7.20 16.70 7.54
CA LEU A 127 7.89 15.51 7.05
C LEU A 127 9.26 15.39 7.71
N SER A 128 10.03 16.48 7.76
CA SER A 128 11.34 16.53 8.44
C SER A 128 11.24 16.08 9.90
N LYS A 129 10.23 16.56 10.63
CA LYS A 129 9.94 16.13 12.02
C LYS A 129 9.47 14.67 12.09
N ALA A 130 8.62 14.20 11.18
CA ALA A 130 8.17 12.81 11.14
C ALA A 130 9.34 11.84 10.90
N LEU A 131 10.28 12.21 10.03
CA LEU A 131 11.47 11.42 9.71
C LEU A 131 12.46 11.26 10.89
N VAL A 132 12.34 12.03 11.98
CA VAL A 132 13.09 11.74 13.21
C VAL A 132 12.60 10.42 13.84
N TYR A 133 11.28 10.22 13.87
CA TYR A 133 10.66 9.02 14.42
C TYR A 133 10.72 7.85 13.44
N PHE A 134 10.43 8.10 12.16
CA PHE A 134 10.42 7.10 11.09
C PHE A 134 11.71 7.13 10.27
N TYR A 135 12.86 7.27 10.94
CA TYR A 135 14.17 7.48 10.32
C TYR A 135 14.59 6.47 9.22
N PRO A 136 14.17 5.19 9.20
CA PRO A 136 14.50 4.29 8.09
C PRO A 136 13.96 4.77 6.74
N LEU A 137 12.87 5.57 6.73
CA LEU A 137 12.33 6.19 5.52
C LEU A 137 13.22 7.32 4.96
N ALA A 138 14.13 7.87 5.77
CA ALA A 138 15.16 8.82 5.34
C ALA A 138 16.47 8.13 4.90
N GLY A 139 16.60 6.82 5.09
CA GLY A 139 17.79 6.04 4.73
C GLY A 139 17.86 5.70 3.23
N ARG A 140 18.62 4.66 2.91
CA ARG A 140 18.75 4.09 1.56
C ARG A 140 18.60 2.57 1.59
N LEU A 141 17.86 2.00 0.64
CA LEU A 141 17.92 0.56 0.40
C LEU A 141 19.26 0.26 -0.27
N ILE A 142 20.02 -0.65 0.32
CA ILE A 142 21.35 -1.10 -0.13
C ILE A 142 21.38 -2.62 -0.22
N PHE A 143 22.39 -3.17 -0.89
CA PHE A 143 22.77 -4.58 -0.77
C PHE A 143 23.93 -4.70 0.22
N ASP A 144 23.83 -5.64 1.17
CA ASP A 144 24.90 -5.94 2.11
C ASP A 144 25.99 -6.82 1.47
N ALA A 145 27.03 -7.16 2.25
CA ALA A 145 28.15 -7.98 1.77
C ALA A 145 27.77 -9.42 1.35
N THR A 146 26.55 -9.88 1.67
CA THR A 146 25.99 -11.17 1.24
C THR A 146 25.10 -11.05 0.01
N GLY A 147 24.84 -9.82 -0.47
CA GLY A 147 23.88 -9.55 -1.54
C GLY A 147 22.42 -9.51 -1.07
N ARG A 148 22.15 -9.54 0.25
CA ARG A 148 20.80 -9.37 0.81
C ARG A 148 20.49 -7.88 0.90
N ILE A 149 19.23 -7.48 0.66
CA ILE A 149 18.82 -6.08 0.84
C ILE A 149 18.86 -5.73 2.33
N ALA A 150 19.35 -4.54 2.65
CA ALA A 150 19.31 -3.91 3.97
C ALA A 150 18.94 -2.43 3.83
N VAL A 151 18.71 -1.74 4.95
CA VAL A 151 18.45 -0.28 4.94
C VAL A 151 19.56 0.45 5.66
N ASP A 152 20.36 1.20 4.92
CA ASP A 152 21.35 2.13 5.47
C ASP A 152 20.62 3.34 6.05
N CYS A 153 20.57 3.44 7.38
CA CYS A 153 19.82 4.49 8.09
C CYS A 153 20.66 5.75 8.25
N ASN A 154 21.14 6.29 7.13
CA ASN A 154 22.12 7.38 7.03
C ASN A 154 21.53 8.81 7.13
N GLY A 155 20.22 8.95 7.34
CA GLY A 155 19.56 10.26 7.45
C GLY A 155 19.58 11.13 6.19
N ASP A 156 19.92 10.59 5.01
CA ASP A 156 20.02 11.36 3.76
C ASP A 156 18.72 12.04 3.33
N GLY A 157 17.57 11.56 3.80
CA GLY A 157 16.26 12.19 3.63
C GLY A 157 15.40 11.55 2.54
N ALA A 158 14.11 11.88 2.60
CA ALA A 158 13.10 11.47 1.63
C ALA A 158 12.98 12.50 0.49
N LEU A 159 12.57 12.07 -0.70
CA LEU A 159 12.37 12.98 -1.84
C LEU A 159 10.97 13.61 -1.79
N PHE A 160 10.89 14.94 -1.85
CA PHE A 160 9.65 15.71 -1.85
C PHE A 160 9.52 16.52 -3.16
N VAL A 161 8.55 16.16 -3.98
CA VAL A 161 8.25 16.71 -5.30
C VAL A 161 7.05 17.66 -5.21
N GLU A 162 7.18 18.86 -5.76
CA GLU A 162 6.07 19.80 -5.91
C GLU A 162 5.63 19.86 -7.37
N ALA A 163 4.35 19.69 -7.62
CA ALA A 163 3.79 19.68 -8.97
C ALA A 163 2.52 20.53 -9.09
N VAL A 164 2.13 20.83 -10.32
CA VAL A 164 0.90 21.55 -10.67
C VAL A 164 0.19 20.86 -11.83
N THR A 165 -1.14 21.04 -11.92
CA THR A 165 -1.94 20.66 -13.08
C THR A 165 -3.01 21.70 -13.37
N ASP A 166 -3.24 21.98 -14.65
CA ASP A 166 -4.35 22.80 -15.14
C ASP A 166 -5.71 22.10 -15.04
N SER A 167 -5.73 20.80 -14.69
CA SER A 167 -6.95 20.05 -14.39
C SER A 167 -7.57 20.48 -13.06
N GLN A 168 -8.86 20.17 -12.90
CA GLN A 168 -9.58 20.34 -11.63
C GLN A 168 -9.80 18.98 -10.96
N ILE A 169 -10.00 18.92 -9.64
CA ILE A 169 -10.22 17.65 -8.94
C ILE A 169 -11.44 16.88 -9.49
N ASP A 170 -12.48 17.57 -9.94
CA ASP A 170 -13.66 16.90 -10.47
C ASP A 170 -13.45 16.30 -11.88
N ASP A 171 -12.33 16.63 -12.58
CA ASP A 171 -11.88 15.90 -13.78
C ASP A 171 -11.48 14.44 -13.46
N LEU A 172 -11.09 14.14 -12.21
CA LEU A 172 -10.76 12.78 -11.76
C LEU A 172 -11.98 11.85 -11.67
N LYS A 173 -13.21 12.40 -11.73
CA LYS A 173 -14.48 11.68 -11.60
C LYS A 173 -14.52 10.78 -10.36
N ASP A 174 -14.32 9.48 -10.55
CA ASP A 174 -14.46 8.44 -9.52
C ASP A 174 -13.14 8.03 -8.84
N PHE A 175 -12.00 8.61 -9.21
CA PHE A 175 -10.66 8.26 -8.68
C PHE A 175 -10.31 6.76 -8.87
N CYS A 176 -10.81 6.14 -9.95
CA CYS A 176 -10.82 4.68 -10.10
C CYS A 176 -9.79 4.09 -11.05
N LEU A 177 -9.35 4.85 -12.06
CA LEU A 177 -8.45 4.33 -13.08
C LEU A 177 -7.01 4.61 -12.66
N PRO A 178 -6.11 3.61 -12.66
CA PRO A 178 -4.69 3.83 -12.40
C PRO A 178 -4.11 4.95 -13.27
N SER A 179 -4.44 4.99 -14.55
CA SER A 179 -4.03 6.06 -15.49
C SER A 179 -4.46 7.48 -15.12
N GLN A 180 -5.45 7.67 -14.24
CA GLN A 180 -5.83 8.98 -13.70
C GLN A 180 -5.06 9.35 -12.42
N LEU A 181 -4.52 8.36 -11.71
CA LEU A 181 -3.79 8.54 -10.46
C LEU A 181 -2.27 8.47 -10.65
N GLU A 182 -1.78 7.74 -11.65
CA GLU A 182 -0.38 7.61 -12.04
C GLU A 182 0.36 8.96 -12.20
N PRO A 183 -0.22 10.02 -12.80
CA PRO A 183 0.43 11.34 -12.85
C PRO A 183 0.51 12.05 -11.49
N LEU A 184 -0.34 11.67 -10.52
CA LEU A 184 -0.48 12.33 -9.21
C LEU A 184 0.43 11.71 -8.13
N VAL A 185 1.22 10.71 -8.50
CA VAL A 185 2.07 9.93 -7.59
C VAL A 185 3.50 9.87 -8.14
N PRO A 186 4.53 9.76 -7.28
CA PRO A 186 5.90 9.74 -7.76
C PRO A 186 6.23 8.46 -8.53
N ASP A 187 6.79 8.61 -9.73
CA ASP A 187 7.43 7.51 -10.47
C ASP A 187 8.70 7.05 -9.75
N VAL A 188 8.86 5.73 -9.58
CA VAL A 188 10.01 5.12 -8.91
C VAL A 188 10.86 4.39 -9.95
N LYS A 189 11.93 5.06 -10.38
CA LYS A 189 12.84 4.52 -11.39
C LYS A 189 13.84 3.56 -10.76
N TYR A 190 13.52 2.27 -10.79
CA TYR A 190 14.46 1.17 -10.56
C TYR A 190 15.39 0.99 -11.76
N SER A 191 16.20 2.01 -12.09
CA SER A 191 17.18 1.88 -13.18
C SER A 191 18.32 0.96 -12.78
N ASN A 192 18.62 -0.02 -13.64
CA ASN A 192 19.79 -0.89 -13.51
C ASN A 192 21.06 -0.03 -13.35
N GLY A 193 21.75 -0.17 -12.22
CA GLY A 193 22.94 0.64 -11.88
C GLY A 193 22.74 1.68 -10.78
N VAL A 194 21.51 1.89 -10.29
CA VAL A 194 21.28 2.66 -9.06
C VAL A 194 21.72 1.84 -7.86
N THR A 195 22.79 2.27 -7.18
CA THR A 195 23.36 1.58 -6.01
C THR A 195 22.56 1.78 -4.72
N THR A 196 21.66 2.78 -4.68
CA THR A 196 20.88 3.17 -3.49
C THR A 196 19.46 3.60 -3.89
N ILE A 197 18.43 2.95 -3.35
CA ILE A 197 17.02 3.34 -3.63
C ILE A 197 16.47 4.17 -2.46
N ILE A 198 15.84 5.31 -2.75
CA ILE A 198 15.18 6.16 -1.74
C ILE A 198 13.89 5.46 -1.27
N PRO A 199 13.71 5.15 0.03
CA PRO A 199 12.56 4.37 0.48
C PRO A 199 11.23 5.13 0.59
N LEU A 200 11.26 6.47 0.58
CA LEU A 200 10.08 7.32 0.63
C LEU A 200 10.19 8.46 -0.38
N ILE A 201 9.17 8.57 -1.24
CA ILE A 201 8.98 9.69 -2.14
C ILE A 201 7.57 10.25 -1.93
N VAL A 202 7.47 11.57 -1.83
CA VAL A 202 6.24 12.34 -1.65
C VAL A 202 6.07 13.26 -2.85
N GLN A 203 4.89 13.30 -3.44
CA GLN A 203 4.52 14.29 -4.45
C GLN A 203 3.30 15.09 -4.00
N VAL A 204 3.36 16.41 -4.07
CA VAL A 204 2.23 17.30 -3.78
C VAL A 204 1.85 18.03 -5.05
N THR A 205 0.77 17.59 -5.70
CA THR A 205 0.23 18.22 -6.93
C THR A 205 -0.88 19.21 -6.57
N ARG A 206 -0.75 20.46 -7.02
CA ARG A 206 -1.79 21.49 -6.90
C ARG A 206 -2.66 21.54 -8.16
N PHE A 207 -3.98 21.53 -7.98
CA PHE A 207 -4.96 21.63 -9.05
C PHE A 207 -5.38 23.08 -9.27
N LYS A 208 -5.79 23.41 -10.51
CA LYS A 208 -6.31 24.73 -10.89
C LYS A 208 -7.47 25.24 -10.02
N CYS A 209 -8.28 24.33 -9.48
CA CYS A 209 -9.37 24.66 -8.56
C CYS A 209 -8.94 24.95 -7.11
N GLY A 210 -7.63 25.01 -6.80
CA GLY A 210 -7.12 25.13 -5.42
C GLY A 210 -7.17 23.83 -4.61
N GLY A 211 -7.50 22.71 -5.26
CA GLY A 211 -7.41 21.38 -4.68
C GLY A 211 -5.97 20.87 -4.64
N ILE A 212 -5.69 19.86 -3.81
CA ILE A 212 -4.37 19.26 -3.65
C ILE A 212 -4.48 17.74 -3.70
N SER A 213 -3.55 17.06 -4.38
CA SER A 213 -3.28 15.64 -4.14
C SER A 213 -1.92 15.45 -3.49
N ILE A 214 -1.86 14.51 -2.54
CA ILE A 214 -0.61 14.03 -1.96
C ILE A 214 -0.43 12.58 -2.43
N GLY A 215 0.54 12.36 -3.32
CA GLY A 215 1.00 11.04 -3.71
C GLY A 215 2.11 10.57 -2.77
N LEU A 216 1.95 9.40 -2.16
CA LEU A 216 2.99 8.73 -1.38
C LEU A 216 3.43 7.47 -2.10
N SER A 217 4.74 7.35 -2.31
CA SER A 217 5.40 6.14 -2.77
C SER A 217 6.36 5.67 -1.68
N ILE A 218 6.06 4.55 -1.03
CA ILE A 218 6.77 4.06 0.17
C ILE A 218 7.21 2.61 -0.03
N SER A 219 8.48 2.31 0.21
CA SER A 219 9.05 0.97 0.00
C SER A 219 8.31 -0.07 0.85
N HIS A 220 7.74 -1.09 0.21
CA HIS A 220 7.05 -2.17 0.90
C HIS A 220 8.04 -3.06 1.69
N ILE A 221 9.36 -2.96 1.47
CA ILE A 221 10.39 -3.57 2.35
C ILE A 221 10.38 -2.92 3.75
N LEU A 222 10.08 -1.62 3.84
CA LEU A 222 10.03 -0.93 5.13
C LEU A 222 8.65 -0.98 5.79
N THR A 223 7.56 -1.14 5.05
CA THR A 223 6.20 -1.01 5.59
C THR A 223 5.20 -1.97 4.98
N ASP A 224 4.38 -2.62 5.81
CA ASP A 224 3.04 -3.03 5.41
C ASP A 224 2.03 -1.88 5.51
N GLY A 225 0.77 -2.13 5.11
CA GLY A 225 -0.28 -1.12 5.12
C GLY A 225 -0.57 -0.51 6.49
N MET A 226 -0.36 -1.24 7.59
CA MET A 226 -0.55 -0.70 8.95
C MET A 226 0.59 0.26 9.31
N SER A 227 1.84 -0.11 9.00
CA SER A 227 3.01 0.76 9.20
C SER A 227 2.98 2.00 8.30
N ALA A 228 2.58 1.87 7.03
CA ALA A 228 2.43 3.00 6.12
C ALA A 228 1.33 3.99 6.58
N LEU A 229 0.19 3.48 7.08
CA LEU A 229 -0.86 4.31 7.67
C LEU A 229 -0.43 4.98 8.99
N HIS A 230 0.38 4.32 9.82
CA HIS A 230 0.95 4.92 11.04
C HIS A 230 1.87 6.10 10.71
N PHE A 231 2.77 5.93 9.74
CA PHE A 231 3.60 7.03 9.22
C PHE A 231 2.75 8.18 8.67
N ALA A 232 1.85 7.90 7.72
CA ALA A 232 1.03 8.92 7.08
C ALA A 232 0.14 9.68 8.09
N LYS A 233 -0.45 8.97 9.08
CA LYS A 233 -1.21 9.60 10.16
C LYS A 233 -0.31 10.51 11.01
N THR A 234 0.85 10.04 11.44
CA THR A 234 1.76 10.82 12.30
C THR A 234 2.26 12.07 11.58
N TRP A 235 2.59 11.96 10.29
CA TRP A 235 2.92 13.12 9.46
C TRP A 235 1.77 14.14 9.39
N CYS A 236 0.53 13.68 9.18
CA CYS A 236 -0.68 14.52 9.22
C CYS A 236 -1.01 15.09 10.62
N ASP A 237 -0.60 14.44 11.71
CA ASP A 237 -0.74 14.96 13.08
C ASP A 237 0.25 16.11 13.31
N ILE A 238 1.52 15.91 12.96
CA ILE A 238 2.58 16.93 13.06
C ILE A 238 2.27 18.14 12.15
N ALA A 239 1.75 17.92 10.94
CA ALA A 239 1.33 18.99 10.03
C ALA A 239 0.17 19.84 10.57
N ARG A 240 -0.57 19.34 11.57
CA ARG A 240 -1.60 20.07 12.30
C ARG A 240 -1.10 20.64 13.64
N GLY A 241 0.21 20.60 13.88
CA GLY A 241 0.83 21.06 15.13
C GLY A 241 0.58 20.15 16.34
N SER A 242 0.23 18.87 16.12
CA SER A 242 0.07 17.89 17.21
C SER A 242 1.36 17.13 17.51
N ASP A 243 1.58 16.78 18.77
CA ASP A 243 2.72 15.97 19.21
C ASP A 243 2.60 14.49 18.81
N VAL A 244 3.74 13.80 18.76
CA VAL A 244 3.80 12.36 18.44
C VAL A 244 3.55 11.53 19.70
N HIS A 245 2.29 11.13 19.91
CA HIS A 245 1.91 10.32 21.07
C HIS A 245 2.29 8.83 20.98
N VAL A 246 2.49 8.29 19.76
CA VAL A 246 2.80 6.87 19.53
C VAL A 246 3.96 6.78 18.54
N PRO A 247 5.23 6.80 19.02
CA PRO A 247 6.39 6.62 18.16
C PRO A 247 6.47 5.17 17.64
N PRO A 248 7.04 4.95 16.44
CA PRO A 248 7.23 3.61 15.89
C PRO A 248 8.25 2.80 16.69
N VAL A 249 8.03 1.49 16.76
CA VAL A 249 9.01 0.51 17.25
C VAL A 249 9.73 -0.06 16.04
N ILE A 250 10.99 0.34 15.87
CA ILE A 250 11.87 -0.11 14.78
C ILE A 250 12.76 -1.22 15.34
N ASP A 251 12.21 -2.43 15.36
CA ASP A 251 12.93 -3.65 15.74
C ASP A 251 12.36 -4.83 14.95
N ARG A 252 13.11 -5.30 13.95
CA ARG A 252 12.74 -6.45 13.11
C ARG A 252 13.12 -7.79 13.73
N SER A 253 13.88 -7.81 14.83
CA SER A 253 14.38 -9.06 15.44
C SER A 253 13.30 -10.07 15.83
N PRO A 254 12.06 -9.70 16.22
CA PRO A 254 11.01 -10.67 16.51
C PRO A 254 10.57 -11.52 15.31
N LEU A 255 10.91 -11.10 14.08
CA LEU A 255 10.59 -11.80 12.83
C LEU A 255 11.77 -12.58 12.23
N ARG A 256 12.88 -12.74 12.96
CA ARG A 256 13.91 -13.72 12.59
C ARG A 256 13.34 -15.14 12.66
N GLY A 257 13.76 -15.99 11.73
CA GLY A 257 13.58 -17.43 11.85
C GLY A 257 14.29 -17.99 13.09
N ARG A 258 13.83 -19.15 13.55
CA ARG A 258 14.47 -19.94 14.60
C ARG A 258 15.82 -20.47 14.11
N ASN A 259 16.75 -20.74 15.04
CA ASN A 259 18.03 -21.38 14.73
C ASN A 259 18.18 -22.67 15.57
N PRO A 260 18.17 -23.87 14.97
CA PRO A 260 17.90 -24.13 13.55
C PRO A 260 16.44 -23.81 13.15
N PRO A 261 16.17 -23.50 11.86
CA PRO A 261 14.80 -23.32 11.37
C PRO A 261 13.96 -24.60 11.55
N GLN A 262 12.69 -24.46 11.95
CA GLN A 262 11.76 -25.56 12.20
C GLN A 262 10.49 -25.40 11.37
N VAL A 263 10.56 -25.76 10.09
CA VAL A 263 9.36 -25.83 9.22
C VAL A 263 8.49 -27.01 9.66
N ARG A 264 7.26 -26.72 10.11
CA ARG A 264 6.30 -27.71 10.63
C ARG A 264 5.05 -27.91 9.76
N PHE A 265 4.85 -27.05 8.76
CA PHE A 265 3.72 -27.12 7.84
C PHE A 265 4.20 -27.01 6.39
N SER A 266 3.44 -27.53 5.42
CA SER A 266 3.62 -27.09 4.03
C SER A 266 3.07 -25.69 3.88
N HIS A 267 3.91 -24.79 3.38
CA HIS A 267 3.56 -23.39 3.14
C HIS A 267 3.10 -23.21 1.70
N VAL A 268 1.91 -23.74 1.42
CA VAL A 268 1.27 -23.69 0.10
C VAL A 268 1.09 -22.26 -0.40
N GLU A 269 1.13 -21.25 0.49
CA GLU A 269 1.12 -19.85 0.12
C GLU A 269 2.31 -19.43 -0.76
N TYR A 270 3.48 -20.08 -0.63
CA TYR A 270 4.68 -19.82 -1.44
C TYR A 270 4.86 -20.80 -2.61
N GLU A 271 4.04 -21.85 -2.71
CA GLU A 271 4.01 -22.73 -3.88
C GLU A 271 3.45 -21.99 -5.12
N PRO A 272 3.89 -22.35 -6.35
CA PRO A 272 3.35 -21.78 -7.58
C PRO A 272 1.82 -21.83 -7.68
N SER A 273 1.22 -20.81 -8.29
CA SER A 273 -0.21 -20.78 -8.58
C SER A 273 -0.60 -21.93 -9.53
N PRO A 274 -1.81 -22.52 -9.39
CA PRO A 274 -2.27 -23.56 -10.31
C PRO A 274 -2.33 -23.04 -11.76
N SER A 275 -1.74 -23.78 -12.69
CA SER A 275 -1.82 -23.50 -14.13
C SER A 275 -3.28 -23.50 -14.62
N LEU A 276 -3.55 -22.75 -15.68
CA LEU A 276 -4.84 -22.80 -16.35
C LEU A 276 -5.05 -24.16 -17.03
N VAL A 277 -6.22 -24.73 -16.78
CA VAL A 277 -6.70 -25.98 -17.40
C VAL A 277 -7.46 -25.61 -18.68
N ASP A 278 -7.16 -26.32 -19.77
CA ASP A 278 -7.78 -26.18 -21.10
C ASP A 278 -7.66 -24.79 -21.76
N ARG A 279 -6.73 -23.91 -21.29
CA ARG A 279 -6.47 -22.58 -21.88
C ARG A 279 -5.02 -22.12 -21.73
N GLU A 280 -4.53 -21.39 -22.72
CA GLU A 280 -3.27 -20.64 -22.64
C GLU A 280 -3.47 -19.25 -22.03
N GLU A 281 -2.44 -18.72 -21.36
CA GLU A 281 -2.41 -17.36 -20.82
C GLU A 281 -2.26 -16.31 -21.93
N ASN A 282 -3.36 -15.98 -22.60
CA ASN A 282 -3.38 -14.86 -23.54
C ASN A 282 -3.25 -13.53 -22.77
N GLY A 283 -2.23 -12.74 -23.13
CA GLY A 283 -1.90 -11.41 -22.59
C GLY A 283 -2.97 -10.35 -22.88
N SER A 284 -4.13 -10.53 -22.28
CA SER A 284 -5.33 -9.73 -22.48
C SER A 284 -5.24 -8.38 -21.77
N LYS A 285 -5.93 -7.37 -22.33
CA LYS A 285 -5.98 -6.02 -21.74
C LYS A 285 -6.78 -6.06 -20.45
N VAL A 286 -6.10 -5.92 -19.31
CA VAL A 286 -6.73 -5.84 -17.99
C VAL A 286 -7.57 -4.57 -17.87
N ALA A 287 -8.71 -4.69 -17.18
CA ALA A 287 -9.72 -3.66 -17.07
C ALA A 287 -9.99 -3.29 -15.61
N PHE A 288 -9.94 -2.00 -15.29
CA PHE A 288 -10.24 -1.51 -13.95
C PHE A 288 -11.72 -1.09 -13.81
N ARG A 289 -12.37 -1.61 -12.77
CA ARG A 289 -13.76 -1.32 -12.40
C ARG A 289 -13.88 -1.26 -10.87
N ARG A 290 -14.53 -0.21 -10.36
CA ARG A 290 -14.93 -0.09 -8.95
C ARG A 290 -16.39 -0.52 -8.82
N PHE A 291 -16.65 -1.43 -7.89
CA PHE A 291 -18.00 -1.80 -7.47
C PHE A 291 -18.26 -1.20 -6.09
N THR A 292 -19.39 -0.51 -5.94
CA THR A 292 -19.82 0.05 -4.65
C THR A 292 -20.96 -0.81 -4.13
N LEU A 293 -20.80 -1.37 -2.93
CA LEU A 293 -21.84 -2.15 -2.26
C LEU A 293 -22.53 -1.28 -1.21
N SER A 294 -23.87 -1.23 -1.25
CA SER A 294 -24.66 -0.58 -0.20
C SER A 294 -24.59 -1.36 1.11
N LYS A 295 -24.97 -0.73 2.22
CA LYS A 295 -25.01 -1.38 3.54
C LYS A 295 -25.97 -2.58 3.55
N GLU A 296 -27.07 -2.46 2.82
CA GLU A 296 -28.11 -3.49 2.65
C GLU A 296 -27.58 -4.66 1.82
N GLN A 297 -26.83 -4.39 0.74
CA GLN A 297 -26.15 -5.42 -0.04
C GLN A 297 -25.08 -6.16 0.78
N VAL A 298 -24.28 -5.43 1.57
CA VAL A 298 -23.29 -6.03 2.48
C VAL A 298 -23.97 -6.91 3.53
N ASN A 299 -25.07 -6.46 4.14
CA ASN A 299 -25.83 -7.26 5.10
C ASN A 299 -26.41 -8.52 4.46
N SER A 300 -27.04 -8.41 3.28
CA SER A 300 -27.58 -9.57 2.55
C SER A 300 -26.49 -10.57 2.15
N LEU A 301 -25.28 -10.12 1.83
CA LEU A 301 -24.14 -11.01 1.57
C LEU A 301 -23.66 -11.74 2.84
N LYS A 302 -23.66 -11.07 4.00
CA LYS A 302 -23.38 -11.73 5.28
C LYS A 302 -24.43 -12.78 5.64
N GLU A 303 -25.71 -12.46 5.49
CA GLU A 303 -26.82 -13.41 5.71
C GLU A 303 -26.72 -14.64 4.80
N LYS A 304 -26.31 -14.47 3.53
CA LYS A 304 -26.07 -15.56 2.57
C LYS A 304 -24.80 -16.36 2.84
N ALA A 305 -23.81 -15.76 3.50
CA ALA A 305 -22.61 -16.45 3.95
C ALA A 305 -22.85 -17.22 5.26
N GLN A 306 -23.86 -16.86 6.06
CA GLN A 306 -24.14 -17.54 7.31
C GLN A 306 -24.79 -18.91 7.07
N ASP A 307 -24.15 -19.97 7.55
CA ASP A 307 -24.74 -21.31 7.55
C ASP A 307 -25.72 -21.44 8.74
N LYS A 308 -26.96 -21.79 8.43
CA LYS A 308 -28.04 -21.93 9.43
C LYS A 308 -27.86 -23.15 10.35
N LEU A 309 -27.09 -24.15 9.92
CA LEU A 309 -26.84 -25.38 10.67
C LEU A 309 -25.67 -25.21 11.65
N THR A 310 -24.56 -24.63 11.19
CA THR A 310 -23.36 -24.46 12.05
C THR A 310 -23.41 -23.19 12.91
N GLN A 311 -24.18 -22.18 12.48
CA GLN A 311 -24.25 -20.85 13.09
C GLN A 311 -22.89 -20.14 13.27
N LYS A 312 -21.82 -20.60 12.59
CA LYS A 312 -20.50 -19.96 12.63
C LYS A 312 -20.60 -18.47 12.24
N PRO A 313 -20.05 -17.54 13.05
CA PRO A 313 -20.11 -16.11 12.75
C PRO A 313 -18.97 -15.69 11.81
N TYR A 314 -19.26 -15.57 10.52
CA TYR A 314 -18.29 -15.01 9.57
C TYR A 314 -18.24 -13.48 9.62
N THR A 315 -17.04 -12.93 9.48
CA THR A 315 -16.80 -11.49 9.35
C THR A 315 -17.35 -10.95 8.03
N THR A 316 -17.54 -9.62 7.98
CA THR A 316 -17.87 -8.93 6.72
C THR A 316 -16.81 -9.16 5.64
N PHE A 317 -15.53 -9.32 6.02
CA PHE A 317 -14.45 -9.58 5.06
C PHE A 317 -14.60 -10.96 4.42
N GLU A 318 -14.77 -12.01 5.22
CA GLU A 318 -14.90 -13.40 4.73
C GLU A 318 -16.12 -13.57 3.82
N ALA A 319 -17.27 -13.00 4.20
CA ALA A 319 -18.49 -13.03 3.37
C ALA A 319 -18.30 -12.33 2.01
N LEU A 320 -17.62 -11.17 1.99
CA LEU A 320 -17.32 -10.44 0.76
C LEU A 320 -16.24 -11.14 -0.08
N ALA A 321 -15.22 -11.71 0.54
CA ALA A 321 -14.17 -12.48 -0.14
C ALA A 321 -14.72 -13.76 -0.77
N ALA A 322 -15.58 -14.49 -0.07
CA ALA A 322 -16.28 -15.65 -0.59
C ALA A 322 -17.14 -15.30 -1.82
N HIS A 323 -17.91 -14.22 -1.72
CA HIS A 323 -18.75 -13.74 -2.83
C HIS A 323 -17.90 -13.31 -4.03
N VAL A 324 -16.84 -12.53 -3.81
CA VAL A 324 -15.98 -12.07 -4.91
C VAL A 324 -15.20 -13.22 -5.54
N TRP A 325 -14.67 -14.17 -4.76
CA TRP A 325 -14.00 -15.36 -5.30
C TRP A 325 -14.93 -16.20 -6.17
N LYS A 326 -16.19 -16.38 -5.74
CA LYS A 326 -17.26 -17.00 -6.54
C LYS A 326 -17.49 -16.26 -7.86
N CYS A 327 -17.69 -14.94 -7.80
CA CYS A 327 -17.84 -14.11 -9.00
C CYS A 327 -16.60 -14.15 -9.91
N SER A 328 -15.39 -14.28 -9.35
CA SER A 328 -14.12 -14.40 -10.10
C SER A 328 -14.13 -15.64 -10.99
N CYS A 329 -14.49 -16.78 -10.39
CA CYS A 329 -14.48 -18.08 -11.07
C CYS A 329 -15.55 -18.15 -12.16
N SER A 330 -16.75 -17.63 -11.88
CA SER A 330 -17.83 -17.51 -12.85
C SER A 330 -17.49 -16.55 -14.00
N ALA A 331 -16.97 -15.35 -13.71
CA ALA A 331 -16.69 -14.34 -14.72
C ALA A 331 -15.55 -14.71 -15.68
N ARG A 332 -14.53 -15.41 -15.17
CA ARG A 332 -13.45 -15.98 -16.00
C ARG A 332 -13.88 -17.25 -16.74
N ASN A 333 -15.09 -17.76 -16.50
CA ASN A 333 -15.62 -19.00 -17.05
C ASN A 333 -14.61 -20.16 -16.91
N LEU A 334 -14.10 -20.37 -15.69
CA LEU A 334 -13.07 -21.39 -15.42
C LEU A 334 -13.68 -22.79 -15.46
N SER A 335 -12.97 -23.75 -16.07
CA SER A 335 -13.31 -25.18 -16.04
C SER A 335 -13.63 -25.63 -14.61
N GLU A 336 -14.63 -26.49 -14.41
CA GLU A 336 -15.01 -26.96 -13.07
C GLU A 336 -13.85 -27.62 -12.33
N LYS A 337 -12.92 -28.23 -13.09
CA LYS A 337 -11.69 -28.89 -12.62
C LYS A 337 -10.52 -27.93 -12.38
N GLN A 338 -10.66 -26.64 -12.68
CA GLN A 338 -9.64 -25.63 -12.39
C GLN A 338 -9.50 -25.46 -10.88
N ARG A 339 -8.32 -25.72 -10.30
CA ARG A 339 -8.01 -25.25 -8.94
C ARG A 339 -7.83 -23.73 -8.98
N SER A 340 -8.52 -23.03 -8.08
CA SER A 340 -8.43 -21.59 -7.89
C SER A 340 -7.80 -21.33 -6.51
N LYS A 341 -6.88 -20.35 -6.43
CA LYS A 341 -6.15 -19.97 -5.21
C LYS A 341 -6.37 -18.48 -4.97
N VAL A 342 -6.72 -18.10 -3.74
CA VAL A 342 -6.85 -16.69 -3.33
C VAL A 342 -5.80 -16.37 -2.28
N TYR A 343 -5.18 -15.20 -2.39
CA TYR A 343 -4.19 -14.71 -1.43
C TYR A 343 -4.83 -13.71 -0.49
N ILE A 344 -4.91 -14.05 0.79
CA ILE A 344 -5.55 -13.24 1.83
C ILE A 344 -4.48 -12.75 2.81
N PRO A 345 -4.21 -11.43 2.88
CA PRO A 345 -3.26 -10.90 3.84
C PRO A 345 -3.81 -11.01 5.27
N VAL A 346 -3.01 -11.58 6.17
CA VAL A 346 -3.31 -11.74 7.60
C VAL A 346 -2.28 -10.96 8.41
N ASP A 347 -2.73 -10.07 9.30
CA ASP A 347 -1.84 -9.35 10.22
C ASP A 347 -1.38 -10.29 11.34
N GLY A 348 -0.07 -10.51 11.40
CA GLY A 348 0.58 -11.38 12.36
C GLY A 348 0.88 -10.74 13.71
N ARG A 349 0.72 -9.41 13.86
CA ARG A 349 1.10 -8.67 15.08
C ARG A 349 0.58 -9.31 16.37
N ASP A 350 -0.73 -9.55 16.44
CA ASP A 350 -1.40 -10.12 17.62
C ASP A 350 -1.44 -11.67 17.60
N ARG A 351 -0.98 -12.30 16.52
CA ARG A 351 -1.04 -13.76 16.30
C ARG A 351 0.28 -14.45 16.61
N LEU A 352 1.41 -13.76 16.46
CA LEU A 352 2.72 -14.23 16.89
C LEU A 352 2.75 -14.40 18.41
N VAL A 353 3.59 -15.32 18.88
CA VAL A 353 3.81 -15.56 20.32
C VAL A 353 5.31 -15.38 20.62
N PRO A 354 5.70 -14.42 21.49
CA PRO A 354 4.88 -13.31 21.97
C PRO A 354 4.41 -12.39 20.82
N PRO A 355 3.32 -11.61 21.02
CA PRO A 355 2.83 -10.67 20.02
C PRO A 355 3.84 -9.54 19.79
N LEU A 356 3.78 -8.93 18.60
CA LEU A 356 4.58 -7.75 18.28
C LEU A 356 4.11 -6.54 19.09
N ARG A 357 5.01 -5.60 19.35
CA ARG A 357 4.67 -4.34 20.04
C ARG A 357 3.69 -3.54 19.17
N SER A 358 2.70 -2.91 19.81
CA SER A 358 1.56 -2.26 19.12
C SER A 358 1.93 -1.21 18.06
N ALA A 359 3.09 -0.56 18.20
CA ALA A 359 3.63 0.41 17.25
C ALA A 359 4.73 -0.15 16.32
N TYR A 360 4.82 -1.48 16.16
CA TYR A 360 5.82 -2.13 15.30
C TYR A 360 5.78 -1.61 13.85
N PHE A 361 6.93 -1.13 13.38
CA PHE A 361 7.12 -0.50 12.07
C PHE A 361 7.92 -1.40 11.12
N GLY A 362 7.19 -2.12 10.27
CA GLY A 362 7.71 -3.14 9.36
C GLY A 362 6.60 -3.98 8.76
N ASN A 363 6.93 -4.99 7.97
CA ASN A 363 5.94 -5.98 7.57
C ASN A 363 5.67 -6.92 8.73
N ALA A 364 4.39 -7.18 9.02
CA ALA A 364 3.93 -8.35 9.76
C ALA A 364 2.77 -9.03 9.01
N ARG A 365 2.69 -8.85 7.69
CA ARG A 365 1.64 -9.35 6.81
C ARG A 365 2.00 -10.72 6.26
N PHE A 366 1.34 -11.76 6.75
CA PHE A 366 1.41 -13.13 6.25
C PHE A 366 0.29 -13.39 5.23
N MET A 367 0.28 -14.55 4.57
CA MET A 367 -0.74 -14.91 3.57
C MET A 367 -1.46 -16.21 3.97
N ALA A 368 -2.77 -16.14 4.22
CA ALA A 368 -3.64 -17.31 4.17
C ALA A 368 -4.00 -17.57 2.70
N THR A 369 -3.94 -18.83 2.23
CA THR A 369 -4.26 -19.16 0.84
C THR A 369 -5.25 -20.32 0.71
N PRO A 370 -6.56 -20.07 0.83
CA PRO A 370 -7.57 -21.05 0.50
C PRO A 370 -7.52 -21.43 -0.99
N ILE A 371 -7.62 -22.74 -1.25
CA ILE A 371 -7.59 -23.34 -2.58
C ILE A 371 -8.74 -24.33 -2.71
N ASP A 372 -9.57 -24.17 -3.73
CA ASP A 372 -10.62 -25.15 -4.08
C ASP A 372 -10.85 -25.14 -5.60
N TYR A 373 -11.59 -26.12 -6.11
CA TYR A 373 -12.03 -26.23 -7.49
C TYR A 373 -13.08 -25.18 -7.84
N SER A 374 -12.96 -24.56 -9.00
CA SER A 374 -13.95 -23.62 -9.57
C SER A 374 -15.37 -24.19 -9.50
N GLY A 375 -15.55 -25.48 -9.85
CA GLY A 375 -16.85 -26.15 -9.79
C GLY A 375 -17.46 -26.13 -8.38
N ASN A 376 -16.67 -26.39 -7.33
CA ASN A 376 -17.12 -26.29 -5.94
C ASN A 376 -17.51 -24.85 -5.57
N ILE A 377 -16.63 -23.90 -5.86
CA ILE A 377 -16.79 -22.47 -5.51
C ILE A 377 -18.04 -21.87 -6.20
N VAL A 378 -18.29 -22.25 -7.46
CA VAL A 378 -19.42 -21.73 -8.27
C VAL A 378 -20.73 -22.47 -7.99
N SER A 379 -20.74 -23.78 -7.75
CA SER A 379 -21.98 -24.53 -7.50
C SER A 379 -22.50 -24.42 -6.06
N LYS A 380 -21.62 -24.43 -5.04
CA LYS A 380 -22.02 -24.50 -3.63
C LYS A 380 -22.50 -23.14 -3.09
N PRO A 381 -23.26 -23.10 -1.97
CA PRO A 381 -23.65 -21.84 -1.31
C PRO A 381 -22.45 -20.97 -0.92
N VAL A 382 -22.66 -19.65 -0.79
CA VAL A 382 -21.57 -18.72 -0.40
C VAL A 382 -20.99 -19.06 0.98
N SER A 383 -21.80 -19.64 1.87
CA SER A 383 -21.36 -20.11 3.19
C SER A 383 -20.24 -21.16 3.12
N TYR A 384 -20.25 -22.05 2.14
CA TYR A 384 -19.18 -23.04 1.95
C TYR A 384 -17.85 -22.36 1.60
N THR A 385 -17.86 -21.41 0.66
CA THR A 385 -16.66 -20.66 0.29
C THR A 385 -16.20 -19.74 1.43
N ALA A 386 -17.11 -19.24 2.27
CA ALA A 386 -16.79 -18.48 3.47
C ALA A 386 -16.14 -19.35 4.56
N ASP A 387 -16.62 -20.58 4.77
CA ASP A 387 -16.03 -21.56 5.70
C ASP A 387 -14.60 -21.93 5.27
N ASN A 388 -14.38 -22.24 3.99
CA ASN A 388 -13.03 -22.49 3.45
C ASN A 388 -12.05 -21.33 3.70
N ILE A 389 -12.52 -20.08 3.56
CA ILE A 389 -11.71 -18.89 3.87
C ILE A 389 -11.47 -18.76 5.39
N HIS A 390 -12.51 -19.01 6.19
CA HIS A 390 -12.48 -18.88 7.65
C HIS A 390 -11.48 -19.86 8.29
N GLU A 391 -11.51 -21.13 7.91
CA GLU A 391 -10.60 -22.15 8.43
C GLU A 391 -9.13 -21.84 8.07
N GLU A 392 -8.86 -21.39 6.84
CA GLU A 392 -7.50 -20.99 6.44
C GLU A 392 -7.02 -19.70 7.14
N ILE A 393 -7.90 -18.72 7.40
CA ILE A 393 -7.57 -17.56 8.24
C ILE A 393 -7.32 -17.97 9.70
N ASN A 394 -8.07 -18.92 10.25
CA ASN A 394 -7.90 -19.42 11.62
C ASN A 394 -6.62 -20.26 11.77
N ARG A 395 -6.23 -21.00 10.73
CA ARG A 395 -5.00 -21.80 10.66
C ARG A 395 -3.72 -20.98 10.84
N MET A 396 -3.73 -19.69 10.46
CA MET A 396 -2.63 -18.74 10.63
C MET A 396 -2.39 -18.34 12.11
N ASN A 397 -2.19 -19.31 12.99
CA ASN A 397 -1.85 -19.11 14.40
C ASN A 397 -0.33 -18.90 14.58
N GLY A 398 0.11 -18.55 15.80
CA GLY A 398 1.50 -18.21 16.07
C GLY A 398 2.54 -19.27 15.69
N GLU A 399 2.20 -20.58 15.75
CA GLU A 399 3.12 -21.64 15.33
C GLU A 399 3.18 -21.76 13.80
N TYR A 400 2.06 -21.57 13.09
CA TYR A 400 2.07 -21.48 11.63
C TYR A 400 2.90 -20.28 11.17
N LEU A 401 2.70 -19.10 11.77
CA LEU A 401 3.48 -17.90 11.44
C LEU A 401 4.98 -18.08 11.73
N ARG A 402 5.35 -18.77 12.81
CA ARG A 402 6.76 -19.11 13.10
C ARG A 402 7.34 -20.09 12.08
N SER A 403 6.58 -21.10 11.68
CA SER A 403 6.96 -22.02 10.60
C SER A 403 7.14 -21.27 9.26
N THR A 404 6.30 -20.28 8.96
CA THR A 404 6.44 -19.43 7.76
C THR A 404 7.77 -18.67 7.76
N LEU A 405 8.16 -18.05 8.89
CA LEU A 405 9.43 -17.33 8.99
C LEU A 405 10.62 -18.27 8.78
N ASP A 406 10.57 -19.47 9.37
CA ASP A 406 11.60 -20.50 9.19
C ASP A 406 11.68 -21.00 7.73
N TYR A 407 10.53 -21.16 7.07
CA TYR A 407 10.46 -21.54 5.66
C TYR A 407 11.10 -20.48 4.76
N LEU A 408 10.83 -19.19 5.02
CA LEU A 408 11.39 -18.08 4.25
C LEU A 408 12.91 -17.88 4.48
N GLU A 409 13.46 -18.16 5.66
CA GLU A 409 14.92 -18.11 5.86
C GLU A 409 15.64 -19.30 5.21
N LEU A 410 14.94 -20.40 4.92
CA LEU A 410 15.46 -21.52 4.12
C LEU A 410 15.26 -21.34 2.60
N ASN A 411 14.39 -20.41 2.18
CA ASN A 411 14.04 -20.14 0.78
C ASN A 411 14.05 -18.61 0.54
N PRO A 412 15.23 -17.95 0.60
CA PRO A 412 15.38 -16.49 0.62
C PRO A 412 15.14 -15.79 -0.73
#